data_AF-A0A3S3TCC0-F1
#
_entry.id   AF-A0A3S3TCC0-F1
#
_cell.length_a   1.000
_cell.length_b   1.000
_cell.length_c   1.000
_cell.angle_alpha   90.00
_cell.angle_beta   90.00
_cell.angle_gamma   90.00
#
_symmetry.space_group_name_H-M   'P 1'
#
loop_
_entity.id
_entity.type
_entity.pdbx_description
1 polymer ?
#
loop_
_entity_poly.entity_id
_entity_poly.type
_entity_poly.pdbx_seq_one_letter_code
_entity_poly.pdbx_strand_id
1 'polypeptide(L)'
;MPRRKPCIIAARPAGGGKALRYMSQPSKDGASADCWYSGLGSLDVHYNSGVANHFFYLLAEGTGGNGFGASKTCAAADTKTATGTGSVSGIGRDAAGKIWYRALTVYMTSSTNYAGARTATLKAATDLYGAGSTQYNAVASAWTAVKVN
;
A
#
# COMPACT_ATOMS: atom_id res chain seq x y z
N MET A 1 -10.41 -24.92 2.51
CA MET A 1 -9.55 -23.77 2.17
C MET A 1 -9.07 -23.12 3.46
N PRO A 2 -7.76 -22.90 3.67
CA PRO A 2 -7.29 -22.18 4.86
C PRO A 2 -7.81 -20.74 4.82
N ARG A 3 -8.44 -20.29 5.90
CA ARG A 3 -8.90 -18.90 6.03
C ARG A 3 -7.68 -17.99 6.05
N ARG A 4 -7.49 -17.18 5.01
CA ARG A 4 -6.44 -16.16 4.96
C ARG A 4 -6.71 -15.13 6.08
N LYS A 5 -5.65 -14.73 6.80
CA LYS A 5 -5.76 -13.75 7.88
C LYS A 5 -6.08 -12.34 7.34
N PRO A 6 -6.85 -11.52 8.08
CA PRO A 6 -7.19 -10.15 7.69
C PRO A 6 -5.93 -9.26 7.57
N CYS A 7 -5.95 -8.31 6.63
CA CYS A 7 -4.87 -7.34 6.38
C CYS A 7 -4.89 -6.19 7.41
N ILE A 8 -4.65 -6.55 8.67
CA ILE A 8 -4.53 -5.60 9.79
C ILE A 8 -3.14 -5.68 10.43
N ILE A 9 -2.67 -4.59 11.02
CA ILE A 9 -1.47 -4.58 11.85
C ILE A 9 -1.92 -4.68 13.30
N ALA A 10 -1.73 -5.86 13.90
CA ALA A 10 -2.08 -6.25 15.26
C ALA A 10 -3.55 -6.04 15.67
N ALA A 11 -4.15 -7.04 16.33
CA ALA A 11 -5.41 -6.85 17.04
C ALA A 11 -5.12 -6.17 18.39
N ARG A 12 -5.93 -5.18 18.81
CA ARG A 12 -5.79 -4.56 20.14
C ARG A 12 -6.52 -5.45 21.17
N PRO A 13 -5.82 -6.09 22.12
CA PRO A 13 -6.46 -6.99 23.08
C PRO A 13 -7.51 -6.29 23.96
N ALA A 14 -7.32 -5.00 24.25
CA ALA A 14 -8.22 -4.19 25.09
C ALA A 14 -9.21 -3.30 24.29
N GLY A 15 -9.22 -3.39 22.95
CA GLY A 15 -9.92 -2.43 22.06
C GLY A 15 -11.25 -2.92 21.49
N GLY A 16 -11.93 -3.88 22.11
CA GLY A 16 -13.19 -4.43 21.61
C GLY A 16 -13.09 -5.09 20.22
N GLY A 17 -11.93 -5.69 19.89
CA GLY A 17 -11.69 -6.34 18.61
C GLY A 17 -11.20 -5.43 17.47
N LYS A 18 -10.96 -4.14 17.72
CA LYS A 18 -10.38 -3.21 16.73
C LYS A 18 -8.88 -3.47 16.52
N ALA A 19 -8.41 -3.25 15.29
CA ALA A 19 -6.99 -3.34 14.97
C ALA A 19 -6.22 -2.09 15.42
N LEU A 20 -4.90 -2.19 15.58
CA LEU A 20 -4.05 -1.02 15.84
C LEU A 20 -3.94 -0.15 14.59
N ARG A 21 -3.70 -0.76 13.42
CA ARG A 21 -3.72 -0.08 12.12
C ARG A 21 -4.34 -0.97 11.05
N TYR A 22 -4.82 -0.35 9.98
CA TYR A 22 -5.51 -1.01 8.88
C TYR A 22 -4.71 -0.80 7.58
N MET A 23 -4.46 -1.86 6.80
CA MET A 23 -3.75 -1.67 5.53
C MET A 23 -4.68 -1.24 4.40
N SER A 24 -5.94 -1.68 4.40
CA SER A 24 -6.93 -1.34 3.35
C SER A 24 -7.57 0.03 3.49
N GLN A 25 -7.50 0.64 4.67
CA GLN A 25 -7.91 2.03 4.88
C GLN A 25 -7.22 2.54 6.17
N PRO A 26 -5.93 2.91 6.11
CA PRO A 26 -5.17 3.40 7.25
C PRO A 26 -5.91 4.40 8.15
N SER A 27 -6.63 5.35 7.56
CA SER A 27 -7.39 6.40 8.25
C SER A 27 -8.46 5.88 9.21
N LYS A 28 -8.86 4.59 9.13
CA LYS A 28 -9.77 3.96 10.09
C LYS A 28 -9.23 3.94 11.53
N ASP A 29 -7.93 4.04 11.73
CA ASP A 29 -7.34 4.18 13.06
C ASP A 29 -7.42 5.62 13.62
N GLY A 30 -7.86 6.58 12.80
CA GLY A 30 -8.00 8.00 13.15
C GLY A 30 -6.74 8.84 12.92
N ALA A 31 -5.57 8.23 12.70
CA ALA A 31 -4.28 8.91 12.70
C ALA A 31 -3.46 8.69 11.41
N SER A 32 -3.44 7.48 10.85
CA SER A 32 -2.68 7.14 9.66
C SER A 32 -3.26 7.74 8.38
N ALA A 33 -2.40 8.03 7.41
CA ALA A 33 -2.81 8.56 6.11
C ALA A 33 -3.01 7.44 5.08
N ASP A 34 -4.10 7.52 4.30
CA ASP A 34 -4.35 6.65 3.16
C ASP A 34 -3.55 7.10 1.93
N CYS A 35 -3.33 8.42 1.80
CA CYS A 35 -2.85 9.07 0.59
C CYS A 35 -1.55 9.84 0.81
N TRP A 36 -0.73 9.91 -0.24
CA TRP A 36 0.42 10.79 -0.27
C TRP A 36 0.01 12.25 -0.52
N TYR A 37 0.63 13.16 0.22
CA TYR A 37 0.49 14.62 0.07
C TYR A 37 1.77 15.31 0.60
N SER A 38 1.99 16.57 0.20
CA SER A 38 3.24 17.30 0.51
C SER A 38 3.54 17.45 2.00
N GLY A 39 2.51 17.56 2.85
CA GLY A 39 2.65 17.66 4.31
C GLY A 39 2.82 16.33 5.04
N LEU A 40 2.82 15.19 4.34
CA LEU A 40 2.88 13.86 4.94
C LEU A 40 4.15 13.64 5.76
N GLY A 41 5.28 14.24 5.35
CA GLY A 41 6.57 14.10 6.03
C GLY A 41 6.61 14.63 7.46
N SER A 42 5.65 15.50 7.84
CA SER A 42 5.54 16.04 9.20
C SER A 42 4.75 15.14 10.15
N LEU A 43 4.11 14.07 9.65
CA LEU A 43 3.46 13.09 10.51
C LEU A 43 4.49 12.13 11.12
N ASP A 44 4.19 11.65 12.33
CA ASP A 44 4.92 10.55 12.95
C ASP A 44 5.00 9.35 11.98
N VAL A 45 6.14 8.66 12.01
CA VAL A 45 6.47 7.56 11.09
C VAL A 45 5.45 6.42 11.14
N HIS A 46 4.78 6.23 12.28
CA HIS A 46 3.75 5.21 12.43
C HIS A 46 2.47 5.55 11.67
N TYR A 47 2.21 6.84 11.40
CA TYR A 47 1.02 7.33 10.68
C TYR A 47 1.31 7.63 9.21
N ASN A 48 2.50 8.15 8.88
CA ASN A 48 2.88 8.31 7.49
C ASN A 48 3.10 6.96 6.78
N SER A 49 3.41 5.88 7.52
CA SER A 49 3.49 4.51 7.00
C SER A 49 2.17 4.00 6.42
N GLY A 50 1.04 4.65 6.73
CA GLY A 50 -0.26 4.34 6.16
C GLY A 50 -0.25 4.30 4.63
N VAL A 51 0.49 5.21 3.99
CA VAL A 51 0.57 5.27 2.51
C VAL A 51 1.24 4.02 1.94
N ALA A 52 2.35 3.56 2.53
CA ALA A 52 3.00 2.30 2.14
C ALA A 52 2.11 1.08 2.41
N ASN A 53 1.40 1.06 3.55
CA ASN A 53 0.46 0.00 3.89
C ASN A 53 -0.69 -0.09 2.89
N HIS A 54 -1.24 1.07 2.50
CA HIS A 54 -2.33 1.18 1.54
C HIS A 54 -1.89 0.79 0.14
N PHE A 55 -0.71 1.24 -0.29
CA PHE A 55 -0.07 0.77 -1.51
C PHE A 55 0.04 -0.76 -1.54
N PHE A 56 0.60 -1.36 -0.48
CA PHE A 56 0.83 -2.81 -0.44
C PHE A 56 -0.49 -3.58 -0.45
N TYR A 57 -1.52 -3.09 0.25
CA TYR A 57 -2.84 -3.69 0.19
C TYR A 57 -3.42 -3.67 -1.22
N LEU A 58 -3.41 -2.51 -1.88
CA LEU A 58 -3.91 -2.36 -3.24
C LEU A 58 -3.15 -3.23 -4.25
N LEU A 59 -1.82 -3.32 -4.11
CA LEU A 59 -1.01 -4.20 -4.95
C LEU A 59 -1.36 -5.68 -4.74
N ALA A 60 -1.53 -6.12 -3.48
CA ALA A 60 -1.77 -7.52 -3.17
C ALA A 60 -3.23 -7.96 -3.44
N GLU A 61 -4.20 -7.15 -3.02
CA GLU A 61 -5.62 -7.52 -2.97
C GLU A 61 -6.49 -6.74 -3.96
N GLY A 62 -6.01 -5.62 -4.50
CA GLY A 62 -6.79 -4.73 -5.32
C GLY A 62 -7.88 -3.98 -4.54
N THR A 63 -8.66 -3.17 -5.26
CA THR A 63 -9.73 -2.35 -4.65
C THR A 63 -10.95 -3.17 -4.25
N GLY A 64 -11.21 -4.30 -4.92
CA GLY A 64 -12.27 -5.25 -4.55
C GLY A 64 -11.97 -6.05 -3.28
N GLY A 65 -10.71 -6.06 -2.83
CA GLY A 65 -10.29 -6.60 -1.54
C GLY A 65 -10.31 -8.12 -1.38
N ASN A 66 -10.75 -8.89 -2.37
CA ASN A 66 -10.74 -10.37 -2.39
C ASN A 66 -11.24 -11.05 -1.10
N GLY A 67 -12.26 -10.48 -0.45
CA GLY A 67 -12.81 -10.99 0.82
C GLY A 67 -12.15 -10.42 2.10
N PHE A 68 -11.24 -9.46 1.99
CA PHE A 68 -10.61 -8.72 3.11
C PHE A 68 -11.09 -7.28 3.25
N GLY A 69 -12.11 -6.89 2.46
CA GLY A 69 -12.76 -5.58 2.49
C GLY A 69 -12.32 -4.68 1.35
N ALA A 70 -13.27 -3.99 0.72
CA ALA A 70 -12.96 -3.06 -0.36
C ALA A 70 -12.06 -1.91 0.13
N SER A 71 -11.17 -1.45 -0.74
CA SER A 71 -10.25 -0.33 -0.52
C SER A 71 -10.56 0.75 -1.53
N LYS A 72 -10.64 2.00 -1.06
CA LYS A 72 -10.73 3.17 -1.94
C LYS A 72 -9.37 3.49 -2.52
N THR A 73 -9.33 4.28 -3.59
CA THR A 73 -8.08 4.93 -4.04
C THR A 73 -8.11 6.39 -3.64
N CYS A 74 -6.98 7.05 -3.75
CA CYS A 74 -6.88 8.49 -3.52
C CYS A 74 -7.32 9.28 -4.76
N ALA A 75 -8.14 10.29 -4.57
CA ALA A 75 -8.48 11.30 -5.56
C ALA A 75 -7.45 12.45 -5.53
N ALA A 76 -7.38 13.25 -6.60
CA ALA A 76 -6.38 14.32 -6.72
C ALA A 76 -6.41 15.32 -5.54
N ALA A 77 -7.62 15.66 -5.06
CA ALA A 77 -7.83 16.60 -3.95
C ALA A 77 -7.60 15.99 -2.56
N ASP A 78 -7.43 14.67 -2.44
CA ASP A 78 -7.28 14.02 -1.14
C ASP A 78 -5.95 14.39 -0.49
N THR A 79 -5.97 14.67 0.82
CA THR A 79 -4.77 14.81 1.63
C THR A 79 -4.53 13.52 2.41
N LYS A 80 -5.31 13.29 3.47
CA LYS A 80 -5.15 12.13 4.37
C LYS A 80 -6.05 10.96 3.98
N THR A 81 -7.33 11.21 3.73
CA THR A 81 -8.35 10.16 3.61
C THR A 81 -8.67 9.93 2.14
N ALA A 82 -8.68 8.66 1.73
CA ALA A 82 -9.02 8.26 0.37
C ALA A 82 -10.53 8.39 0.10
N THR A 83 -10.89 9.15 -0.93
CA THR A 83 -12.28 9.31 -1.39
C THR A 83 -12.50 8.83 -2.82
N GLY A 84 -11.42 8.57 -3.56
CA GLY A 84 -11.44 8.13 -4.95
C GLY A 84 -12.07 6.76 -5.18
N THR A 85 -12.50 6.57 -6.42
CA THR A 85 -13.23 5.39 -6.91
C THR A 85 -12.46 4.63 -8.00
N GLY A 86 -11.14 4.88 -8.09
CA GLY A 86 -10.27 4.18 -9.03
C GLY A 86 -10.26 2.66 -8.77
N SER A 87 -9.77 1.90 -9.76
CA SER A 87 -9.69 0.45 -9.67
C SER A 87 -8.24 -0.02 -9.80
N VAL A 88 -7.83 -0.92 -8.93
CA VAL A 88 -6.53 -1.62 -8.99
C VAL A 88 -6.82 -3.11 -8.95
N SER A 89 -6.27 -3.83 -9.93
CA SER A 89 -6.28 -5.30 -9.94
C SER A 89 -5.10 -5.81 -9.13
N GLY A 90 -5.38 -6.58 -8.07
CA GLY A 90 -4.34 -7.14 -7.21
C GLY A 90 -3.58 -8.29 -7.87
N ILE A 91 -2.28 -8.39 -7.60
CA ILE A 91 -1.39 -9.46 -8.11
C ILE A 91 -1.18 -10.61 -7.11
N GLY A 92 -1.86 -10.55 -5.95
CA GLY A 92 -1.71 -11.52 -4.88
C GLY A 92 -0.53 -11.22 -3.94
N ARG A 93 -0.66 -11.68 -2.69
CA ARG A 93 0.32 -11.43 -1.60
C ARG A 93 1.72 -11.95 -1.91
N ASP A 94 1.84 -13.11 -2.55
CA ASP A 94 3.13 -13.74 -2.81
C ASP A 94 3.96 -12.92 -3.80
N ALA A 95 3.33 -12.45 -4.89
CA ALA A 95 3.99 -11.59 -5.87
C ALA A 95 4.31 -10.21 -5.28
N ALA A 96 3.35 -9.59 -4.58
CA ALA A 96 3.55 -8.31 -3.90
C ALA A 96 4.68 -8.38 -2.86
N GLY A 97 4.72 -9.45 -2.06
CA GLY A 97 5.76 -9.69 -1.06
C GLY A 97 7.15 -9.85 -1.67
N LYS A 98 7.28 -10.62 -2.77
CA LYS A 98 8.56 -10.77 -3.49
C LYS A 98 9.06 -9.42 -4.04
N ILE A 99 8.18 -8.62 -4.62
CA ILE A 99 8.53 -7.29 -5.15
C ILE A 99 8.99 -6.36 -4.03
N TRP A 100 8.20 -6.28 -2.95
CA TRP A 100 8.53 -5.41 -1.81
C TRP A 100 9.86 -5.81 -1.17
N TYR A 101 10.05 -7.12 -0.93
CA TYR A 101 11.29 -7.64 -0.34
C TYR A 101 12.51 -7.31 -1.22
N ARG A 102 12.43 -7.60 -2.52
CA ARG A 102 13.54 -7.29 -3.44
C ARG A 102 13.81 -5.79 -3.52
N ALA A 103 12.77 -4.96 -3.59
CA ALA A 103 12.93 -3.51 -3.58
C ALA A 103 13.67 -3.04 -2.32
N LEU A 104 13.24 -3.53 -1.15
CA LEU A 104 13.84 -3.19 0.14
C LEU A 104 15.31 -3.60 0.25
N THR A 105 15.66 -4.81 -0.19
CA THR A 105 17.02 -5.35 0.04
C THR A 105 18.03 -5.01 -1.04
N VAL A 106 17.57 -4.66 -2.25
CA VAL A 106 18.46 -4.42 -3.40
C VAL A 106 18.51 -2.95 -3.81
N TYR A 107 17.41 -2.21 -3.66
CA TYR A 107 17.27 -0.88 -4.28
C TYR A 107 17.04 0.26 -3.29
N MET A 108 16.40 0.00 -2.15
CA MET A 108 16.19 1.02 -1.13
C MET A 108 17.46 1.24 -0.30
N THR A 109 17.66 2.50 0.07
CA THR A 109 18.74 2.99 0.95
C THR A 109 18.13 3.71 2.16
N SER A 110 18.98 4.13 3.11
CA SER A 110 18.55 4.91 4.28
C SER A 110 17.87 6.24 3.95
N SER A 111 18.07 6.79 2.75
CA SER A 111 17.48 8.06 2.29
C SER A 111 16.25 7.88 1.39
N THR A 112 15.73 6.67 1.25
CA THR A 112 14.61 6.39 0.34
C THR A 112 13.31 7.05 0.81
N ASN A 113 12.76 7.93 -0.02
CA ASN A 113 11.43 8.51 0.14
C ASN A 113 10.38 7.75 -0.69
N TYR A 114 9.12 8.19 -0.69
CA TYR A 114 8.04 7.53 -1.44
C TYR A 114 8.26 7.45 -2.96
N ALA A 115 8.78 8.52 -3.58
CA ALA A 115 9.11 8.50 -5.01
C ALA A 115 10.26 7.51 -5.30
N GLY A 116 11.25 7.44 -4.40
CA GLY A 116 12.31 6.43 -4.43
C GLY A 116 11.78 5.01 -4.26
N ALA A 117 10.83 4.80 -3.35
CA ALA A 117 10.20 3.50 -3.14
C ALA A 117 9.38 3.04 -4.35
N ARG A 118 8.69 3.96 -5.04
CA ARG A 118 8.05 3.71 -6.34
C ARG A 118 9.07 3.23 -7.38
N THR A 119 10.16 3.97 -7.53
CA THR A 119 11.24 3.59 -8.46
C THR A 119 11.83 2.21 -8.12
N ALA A 120 12.12 1.96 -6.84
CA ALA A 120 12.69 0.70 -6.35
C ALA A 120 11.78 -0.51 -6.61
N THR A 121 10.48 -0.37 -6.35
CA THR A 121 9.50 -1.44 -6.57
C THR A 121 9.22 -1.69 -8.05
N LEU A 122 9.26 -0.67 -8.91
CA LEU A 122 9.20 -0.85 -10.36
C LEU A 122 10.43 -1.60 -10.89
N LYS A 123 11.64 -1.26 -10.43
CA LYS A 123 12.85 -2.02 -10.76
C LYS A 123 12.77 -3.47 -10.29
N ALA A 124 12.32 -3.70 -9.06
CA ALA A 124 12.13 -5.05 -8.54
C ALA A 124 11.10 -5.86 -9.34
N ALA A 125 10.00 -5.23 -9.78
CA ALA A 125 9.02 -5.89 -10.64
C ALA A 125 9.59 -6.22 -12.03
N THR A 126 10.37 -5.32 -12.61
CA THR A 126 11.09 -5.56 -13.87
C THR A 126 12.03 -6.74 -13.76
N ASP A 127 12.80 -6.86 -12.69
CA ASP A 127 13.74 -7.98 -12.52
C ASP A 127 13.03 -9.33 -12.36
N LEU A 128 11.91 -9.33 -11.63
CA LEU A 128 11.20 -10.57 -11.27
C LEU A 128 10.26 -11.05 -12.38
N TYR A 129 9.69 -10.12 -13.16
CA TYR A 129 8.58 -10.41 -14.09
C TYR A 129 8.75 -9.76 -15.47
N GLY A 130 9.73 -8.89 -15.67
CA GLY A 130 9.94 -8.12 -16.91
C GLY A 130 9.23 -6.77 -16.93
N ALA A 131 9.81 -5.81 -17.67
CA ALA A 131 9.21 -4.49 -17.88
C ALA A 131 7.89 -4.62 -18.66
N GLY A 132 6.87 -3.84 -18.27
CA GLY A 132 5.55 -3.90 -18.90
C GLY A 132 4.72 -5.14 -18.58
N SER A 133 5.23 -6.05 -17.73
CA SER A 133 4.46 -7.18 -17.20
C SER A 133 3.24 -6.74 -16.39
N THR A 134 2.29 -7.65 -16.17
CA THR A 134 1.12 -7.40 -15.30
C THR A 134 1.54 -6.90 -13.92
N GLN A 135 2.61 -7.46 -13.34
CA GLN A 135 3.13 -7.08 -12.04
C GLN A 135 3.76 -5.69 -12.05
N TYR A 136 4.54 -5.35 -13.09
CA TYR A 136 5.10 -4.02 -13.25
C TYR A 136 3.99 -2.96 -13.34
N ASN A 137 2.99 -3.20 -14.20
CA ASN A 137 1.87 -2.29 -14.38
C ASN A 137 1.01 -2.18 -13.11
N ALA A 138 0.82 -3.28 -12.37
CA ALA A 138 0.12 -3.26 -11.09
C ALA A 138 0.85 -2.44 -10.02
N VAL A 139 2.19 -2.51 -9.96
CA VAL A 139 3.00 -1.66 -9.07
C VAL A 139 2.79 -0.18 -9.42
N ALA A 140 2.88 0.17 -10.70
CA ALA A 140 2.65 1.55 -11.16
C ALA A 140 1.25 2.04 -10.77
N SER A 141 0.22 1.24 -11.04
CA SER A 141 -1.18 1.54 -10.71
C SER A 141 -1.42 1.67 -9.21
N ALA A 142 -0.86 0.78 -8.38
CA ALA A 142 -1.04 0.81 -6.94
C ALA A 142 -0.38 2.06 -6.31
N TRP A 143 0.80 2.48 -6.79
CA TRP A 143 1.43 3.72 -6.32
C TRP A 143 0.63 4.96 -6.73
N THR A 144 0.15 4.99 -7.98
CA THR A 144 -0.71 6.07 -8.46
C THR A 144 -2.03 6.14 -7.66
N ALA A 145 -2.58 4.99 -7.28
CA ALA A 145 -3.76 4.89 -6.44
C ALA A 145 -3.57 5.47 -5.02
N VAL A 146 -2.33 5.67 -4.57
CA VAL A 146 -2.00 6.39 -3.34
C VAL A 146 -1.31 7.75 -3.57
N LYS A 147 -1.43 8.30 -4.80
CA LYS A 147 -0.88 9.60 -5.25
C LYS A 147 0.65 9.72 -5.30
N VAL A 148 1.37 8.61 -5.34
CA VAL A 148 2.82 8.63 -5.59
C VAL A 148 3.02 8.32 -7.08
N ASN A 149 3.49 9.30 -7.86
CA ASN A 149 3.65 9.19 -9.32
C ASN A 149 5.11 9.27 -9.74
#